data_AF-A0A7S9C4E6-F1
#
_entry.id   AF-A0A7S9C4E6-F1
#
_cell.length_a   1.000
_cell.length_b   1.000
_cell.length_c   1.000
_cell.angle_alpha   90.00
_cell.angle_beta   90.00
_cell.angle_gamma   90.00
#
_symmetry.space_group_name_H-M   'P 1'
#
loop_
_entity.id
_entity.type
_entity.pdbx_description
1 polymer ?
#
loop_
_entity_poly.entity_id
_entity_poly.type
_entity_poly.pdbx_seq_one_letter_code
_entity_poly.pdbx_strand_id
1 'polypeptide(L)'
;MPPHPTIPALHKAGALACTFLLLMAVALPAWRWQQLSLKPAPMELLVAAALPALGLLAWRWPGPPRQVMLRLVCGVFMLPLLLLMWSSGLERTPARPATPPPPRLADEPLFAGALSQQRLPAALLQGSGVLLMRSAAFADGSELRLIRFADAPAARRYHAQLDALLRATPLDARLALYGADLLELRARSAALLQSRWQALALPAASPEMPSAPDAPPRPFWPLALAYLTLHIAFALGFLLWAGTATTRLPPVPGHAAVTPALLGQRLHALARLGLPLGVRQQADGLWRVEHRGLAEGRSHAALLRLDATARRVQVRELLTADAAAPQDEDEASLRGGLCDAASDPARPRADRVWQRRVQTTLLDPERLAALRLKLSADRVALAPGSDLGFDGEGMLSLLAALVTESGWGWQPVFWFRGR
;
A
#
# COMPACT_ATOMS: atom_id res chain seq x y z
N MET A 1 -25.86 18.15 -21.93
CA MET A 1 -24.87 17.13 -22.34
C MET A 1 -25.57 15.78 -22.41
N PRO A 2 -25.56 15.09 -23.57
CA PRO A 2 -26.08 13.73 -23.63
C PRO A 2 -25.26 12.83 -22.69
N PRO A 3 -25.90 11.85 -22.02
CA PRO A 3 -25.19 10.91 -21.16
C PRO A 3 -24.14 10.17 -21.99
N HIS A 4 -22.86 10.27 -21.60
CA HIS A 4 -21.82 9.44 -22.18
C HIS A 4 -22.25 7.97 -22.06
N PRO A 5 -22.20 7.18 -23.14
CA PRO A 5 -22.54 5.76 -23.07
C PRO A 5 -21.68 5.12 -22.00
N THR A 6 -22.33 4.69 -20.92
CA THR A 6 -21.65 4.06 -19.80
C THR A 6 -21.06 2.76 -20.31
N ILE A 7 -19.74 2.70 -20.37
CA ILE A 7 -19.02 1.52 -20.86
C ILE A 7 -19.39 0.36 -19.91
N PRO A 8 -20.06 -0.72 -20.38
CA PRO A 8 -20.51 -1.81 -19.51
C PRO A 8 -19.38 -2.46 -18.71
N ALA A 9 -18.15 -2.37 -19.23
CA ALA A 9 -16.93 -2.80 -18.53
C ALA A 9 -16.67 -2.00 -17.24
N LEU A 10 -16.96 -0.70 -17.22
CA LEU A 10 -16.72 0.17 -16.07
C LEU A 10 -17.68 -0.14 -14.91
N HIS A 11 -18.93 -0.50 -15.22
CA HIS A 11 -19.88 -0.97 -14.22
C HIS A 11 -19.43 -2.28 -13.56
N LYS A 12 -18.95 -3.25 -14.36
CA LYS A 12 -18.42 -4.52 -13.83
C LYS A 12 -17.20 -4.30 -12.94
N ALA A 13 -16.37 -3.32 -13.29
CA ALA A 13 -15.19 -2.93 -12.52
C ALA A 13 -15.53 -2.31 -11.17
N GLY A 14 -16.43 -1.32 -11.18
CA GLY A 14 -16.90 -0.65 -9.98
C GLY A 14 -17.52 -1.67 -9.03
N ALA A 15 -18.34 -2.58 -9.55
CA ALA A 15 -18.90 -3.68 -8.78
C ALA A 15 -17.80 -4.56 -8.16
N LEU A 16 -16.83 -5.04 -8.95
CA LEU A 16 -15.74 -5.89 -8.45
C LEU A 16 -14.91 -5.18 -7.36
N ALA A 17 -14.56 -3.91 -7.57
CA ALA A 17 -13.81 -3.11 -6.60
C ALA A 17 -14.61 -2.89 -5.32
N CYS A 18 -15.91 -2.57 -5.42
CA CYS A 18 -16.78 -2.41 -4.26
C CYS A 18 -16.96 -3.73 -3.49
N THR A 19 -17.14 -4.86 -4.20
CA THR A 19 -17.22 -6.18 -3.57
C THR A 19 -15.93 -6.52 -2.84
N PHE A 20 -14.77 -6.27 -3.44
CA PHE A 20 -13.48 -6.48 -2.79
C PHE A 20 -13.32 -5.62 -1.54
N LEU A 21 -13.61 -4.31 -1.63
CA LEU A 21 -13.56 -3.40 -0.48
C LEU A 21 -14.50 -3.84 0.64
N LEU A 22 -15.69 -4.32 0.30
CA LEU A 22 -16.66 -4.82 1.27
C LEU A 22 -16.18 -6.13 1.94
N LEU A 23 -15.62 -7.06 1.17
CA LEU A 23 -15.00 -8.27 1.72
C LEU A 23 -13.85 -7.93 2.66
N MET A 24 -12.98 -6.99 2.29
CA MET A 24 -11.86 -6.56 3.13
C MET A 24 -12.35 -5.85 4.41
N ALA A 25 -13.38 -5.02 4.29
CA ALA A 25 -14.02 -4.31 5.40
C ALA A 25 -14.65 -5.26 6.42
N VAL A 26 -15.18 -6.41 5.98
CA VAL A 26 -15.78 -7.41 6.88
C VAL A 26 -14.75 -8.37 7.44
N ALA A 27 -13.78 -8.80 6.63
CA ALA A 27 -12.79 -9.80 7.02
C ALA A 27 -11.95 -9.36 8.22
N LEU A 28 -11.52 -8.08 8.27
CA LEU A 28 -10.66 -7.59 9.34
C LEU A 28 -11.38 -7.51 10.71
N PRO A 29 -12.57 -6.90 10.86
CA PRO A 29 -13.32 -6.91 12.12
C PRO A 29 -13.78 -8.32 12.53
N ALA A 30 -14.25 -9.15 11.58
CA ALA A 30 -14.69 -10.51 11.87
C ALA A 30 -13.55 -11.35 12.45
N TRP A 31 -12.35 -11.24 11.86
CA TRP A 31 -11.16 -11.90 12.39
C TRP A 31 -10.76 -11.38 13.78
N ARG A 32 -10.76 -10.05 13.98
CA ARG A 32 -10.44 -9.46 15.30
C ARG A 32 -11.38 -9.96 16.38
N TRP A 33 -12.67 -10.04 16.06
CA TRP A 33 -13.67 -10.60 16.98
C TRP A 33 -13.36 -12.06 17.30
N GLN A 34 -13.05 -12.88 16.30
CA GLN A 34 -12.77 -14.30 16.49
C GLN A 34 -11.50 -14.55 17.33
N GLN A 35 -10.42 -13.77 17.14
CA GLN A 35 -9.15 -14.00 17.82
C GLN A 35 -9.05 -13.36 19.20
N LEU A 36 -9.59 -12.15 19.36
CA LEU A 36 -9.42 -11.37 20.58
C LEU A 36 -10.65 -11.42 21.50
N SER A 37 -11.75 -12.05 21.03
CA SER A 37 -13.08 -11.95 21.67
C SER A 37 -13.53 -10.49 21.88
N LEU A 38 -12.89 -9.55 21.19
CA LEU A 38 -13.20 -8.13 21.26
C LEU A 38 -14.35 -7.86 20.28
N LYS A 39 -15.48 -7.41 20.81
CA LYS A 39 -16.53 -6.85 19.96
C LYS A 39 -15.93 -5.66 19.20
N PRO A 40 -16.07 -5.60 17.86
CA PRO A 40 -15.54 -4.48 17.10
C PRO A 40 -16.18 -3.20 17.60
N ALA A 41 -15.37 -2.16 17.84
CA ALA A 41 -15.90 -0.89 18.29
C ALA A 41 -16.75 -0.25 17.16
N PRO A 42 -17.79 0.53 17.49
CA PRO A 42 -18.64 1.17 16.48
C PRO A 42 -17.85 2.00 15.46
N MET A 43 -16.77 2.65 15.91
CA MET A 43 -15.87 3.40 15.04
C MET A 43 -15.14 2.51 14.02
N GLU A 44 -14.75 1.28 14.40
CA GLU A 44 -14.08 0.36 13.46
C GLU A 44 -15.06 -0.08 12.37
N LEU A 45 -16.30 -0.38 12.74
CA LEU A 45 -17.36 -0.74 11.80
C LEU A 45 -17.70 0.44 10.88
N LEU A 46 -17.73 1.66 11.41
CA LEU A 46 -17.99 2.86 10.63
C LEU A 46 -16.85 3.13 9.64
N VAL A 47 -15.59 3.02 10.07
CA VAL A 47 -14.42 3.14 9.18
C VAL A 47 -14.47 2.04 8.13
N ALA A 48 -14.71 0.79 8.51
CA ALA A 48 -14.84 -0.34 7.59
C ALA A 48 -15.98 -0.14 6.57
N ALA A 49 -17.13 0.38 6.99
CA ALA A 49 -18.27 0.66 6.11
C ALA A 49 -18.10 1.89 5.23
N ALA A 50 -17.32 2.89 5.67
CA ALA A 50 -17.02 4.07 4.87
C ALA A 50 -16.27 3.71 3.57
N LEU A 51 -15.55 2.60 3.56
CA LEU A 51 -14.72 2.14 2.43
C LEU A 51 -15.54 1.72 1.20
N PRO A 52 -16.47 0.74 1.29
CA PRO A 52 -17.35 0.43 0.18
C PRO A 52 -18.27 1.61 -0.14
N ALA A 53 -18.66 2.44 0.84
CA ALA A 53 -19.46 3.64 0.58
C ALA A 53 -18.70 4.65 -0.31
N LEU A 54 -17.43 4.93 -0.02
CA LEU A 54 -16.57 5.78 -0.84
C LEU A 54 -16.31 5.15 -2.21
N GLY A 55 -16.13 3.84 -2.30
CA GLY A 55 -16.03 3.12 -3.58
C GLY A 55 -17.28 3.27 -4.44
N LEU A 56 -18.47 3.13 -3.83
CA LEU A 56 -19.77 3.32 -4.49
C LEU A 56 -19.99 4.79 -4.90
N LEU A 57 -19.61 5.74 -4.05
CA LEU A 57 -19.69 7.18 -4.35
C LEU A 57 -18.75 7.54 -5.50
N ALA A 58 -17.50 7.05 -5.48
CA ALA A 58 -16.54 7.24 -6.56
C ALA A 58 -17.07 6.64 -7.88
N TRP A 59 -17.71 5.47 -7.81
CA TRP A 59 -18.32 4.81 -8.96
C TRP A 59 -19.52 5.57 -9.54
N ARG A 60 -20.37 6.15 -8.69
CA ARG A 60 -21.55 6.94 -9.11
C ARG A 60 -21.24 8.40 -9.45
N TRP A 61 -20.00 8.85 -9.22
CA TRP A 61 -19.65 10.24 -9.44
C TRP A 61 -19.69 10.60 -10.92
N PRO A 62 -20.42 11.67 -11.33
CA PRO A 62 -20.42 12.13 -12.71
C PRO A 62 -19.05 12.69 -13.05
N GLY A 63 -18.35 12.06 -13.99
CA GLY A 63 -17.03 12.50 -14.43
C GLY A 63 -16.50 11.66 -15.59
N PRO A 64 -15.38 12.10 -16.21
CA PRO A 64 -14.75 11.34 -17.26
C PRO A 64 -14.30 9.97 -16.73
N PRO A 65 -14.47 8.88 -17.51
CA PRO A 65 -14.16 7.51 -17.09
C PRO A 65 -12.77 7.33 -16.47
N ARG A 66 -11.77 8.08 -16.97
CA ARG A 66 -10.40 8.07 -16.44
C ARG A 66 -10.33 8.55 -14.97
N GLN A 67 -11.06 9.60 -14.61
CA GLN A 67 -11.08 10.11 -13.23
C GLN A 67 -11.80 9.15 -12.27
N VAL A 68 -12.92 8.55 -12.72
CA VAL A 68 -13.61 7.51 -11.94
C VAL A 68 -12.68 6.33 -11.70
N MET A 69 -11.96 5.89 -12.73
CA MET A 69 -10.98 4.78 -12.60
C MET A 69 -9.85 5.15 -11.64
N LEU A 70 -9.26 6.34 -11.75
CA LEU A 70 -8.20 6.80 -10.85
C LEU A 70 -8.66 6.81 -9.38
N ARG A 71 -9.88 7.29 -9.12
CA ARG A 71 -10.47 7.29 -7.77
C ARG A 71 -10.68 5.88 -7.25
N LEU A 72 -11.16 4.96 -8.08
CA LEU A 72 -11.28 3.55 -7.73
C LEU A 72 -9.91 2.91 -7.43
N VAL A 73 -8.88 3.23 -8.23
CA VAL A 73 -7.49 2.82 -7.95
C VAL A 73 -7.07 3.34 -6.57
N CYS A 74 -7.15 4.65 -6.32
CA CYS A 74 -6.76 5.21 -5.02
C CYS A 74 -7.50 4.56 -3.84
N GLY A 75 -8.81 4.34 -3.99
CA GLY A 75 -9.64 3.68 -2.98
C GLY A 75 -9.30 2.21 -2.76
N VAL A 76 -8.90 1.48 -3.81
CA VAL A 76 -8.43 0.09 -3.66
C VAL A 76 -7.07 0.07 -2.96
N PHE A 77 -6.12 0.94 -3.34
CA PHE A 77 -4.72 0.84 -2.91
C PHE A 77 -4.41 1.45 -1.53
N MET A 78 -4.90 2.65 -1.23
CA MET A 78 -4.44 3.38 -0.02
C MET A 78 -5.06 2.87 1.28
N LEU A 79 -6.16 2.17 1.18
CA LEU A 79 -7.16 2.16 2.21
C LEU A 79 -7.15 0.84 3.03
N PRO A 80 -6.84 -0.33 2.42
CA PRO A 80 -6.33 -1.50 3.12
C PRO A 80 -5.07 -1.22 3.95
N LEU A 81 -4.16 -0.39 3.44
CA LEU A 81 -2.96 0.04 4.16
C LEU A 81 -3.30 0.86 5.42
N LEU A 82 -4.24 1.80 5.31
CA LEU A 82 -4.72 2.58 6.45
C LEU A 82 -5.39 1.70 7.51
N LEU A 83 -6.20 0.72 7.10
CA LEU A 83 -6.81 -0.25 8.02
C LEU A 83 -5.76 -1.09 8.76
N LEU A 84 -4.73 -1.55 8.04
CA LEU A 84 -3.64 -2.34 8.63
C LEU A 84 -2.87 -1.51 9.67
N MET A 85 -2.50 -0.28 9.31
CA MET A 85 -1.81 0.67 10.21
C MET A 85 -2.66 1.02 11.44
N TRP A 86 -3.96 1.20 11.27
CA TRP A 86 -4.87 1.48 12.37
C TRP A 86 -5.05 0.27 13.30
N SER A 87 -5.12 -0.94 12.73
CA SER A 87 -5.22 -2.17 13.51
C SER A 87 -3.98 -2.45 14.38
N SER A 88 -2.78 -2.07 13.92
CA SER A 88 -1.54 -2.21 14.70
C SER A 88 -1.43 -1.25 15.88
N GLY A 89 -2.15 -0.11 15.85
CA GLY A 89 -2.14 0.88 16.93
C GLY A 89 -3.08 0.57 18.10
N LEU A 90 -3.91 -0.47 17.99
CA LEU A 90 -4.98 -0.78 18.95
C LEU A 90 -4.66 -1.98 19.83
N GLU A 91 -3.44 -2.05 20.38
CA GLU A 91 -3.14 -2.91 21.54
C GLU A 91 -3.96 -2.44 22.74
N ARG A 92 -5.26 -2.77 22.78
CA ARG A 92 -6.05 -2.65 23.99
C ARG A 92 -5.73 -3.87 24.84
N THR A 93 -5.04 -3.62 25.94
CA THR A 93 -4.95 -4.54 27.08
C THR A 93 -6.36 -5.05 27.36
N PRO A 94 -6.63 -6.36 27.24
CA PRO A 94 -7.98 -6.88 27.47
C PRO A 94 -8.40 -6.51 28.89
N ALA A 95 -9.60 -5.93 29.02
CA ALA A 95 -10.20 -5.65 30.31
C ALA A 95 -10.47 -6.99 31.00
N ARG A 96 -9.54 -7.41 31.87
CA ARG A 96 -9.66 -8.62 32.66
C ARG A 96 -10.87 -8.47 33.60
N PRO A 97 -11.73 -9.50 33.74
CA PRO A 97 -12.85 -9.45 34.68
C PRO A 97 -12.33 -9.07 36.07
N ALA A 98 -13.04 -8.13 36.71
CA ALA A 98 -12.67 -7.53 37.98
C ALA A 98 -12.45 -8.61 39.04
N THR A 99 -11.19 -8.98 39.22
CA THR A 99 -10.74 -9.71 40.41
C THR A 99 -10.87 -8.73 41.57
N PRO A 100 -11.38 -9.12 42.76
CA PRO A 100 -11.45 -8.22 43.90
C PRO A 100 -10.09 -7.54 44.09
N PRO A 101 -10.06 -6.20 44.28
CA PRO A 101 -8.81 -5.47 44.31
C PRO A 101 -7.91 -6.09 45.39
N PRO A 102 -6.65 -6.43 45.06
CA PRO A 102 -5.73 -6.92 46.08
C PRO A 102 -5.62 -5.88 47.20
N PRO A 103 -5.34 -6.31 48.44
CA PRO A 103 -5.19 -5.41 49.57
C PRO A 103 -4.19 -4.31 49.23
N ARG A 104 -4.63 -3.05 49.29
CA ARG A 104 -3.80 -1.87 49.05
C ARG A 104 -3.01 -1.54 50.32
N LEU A 105 -1.80 -1.00 50.14
CA LEU A 105 -1.02 -0.50 51.27
C LEU A 105 -1.76 0.69 51.91
N ALA A 106 -1.82 0.73 53.23
CA ALA A 106 -2.38 1.87 53.95
C ALA A 106 -1.44 3.07 53.87
N ASP A 107 -1.91 4.21 53.37
CA ASP A 107 -1.05 5.37 53.10
C ASP A 107 -0.48 5.99 54.38
N GLU A 108 -1.36 6.32 55.33
CA GLU A 108 -0.97 7.08 56.51
C GLU A 108 0.15 6.46 57.36
N PRO A 109 0.15 5.15 57.67
CA PRO A 109 1.25 4.56 58.44
C PRO A 109 2.59 4.58 57.71
N LEU A 110 2.61 4.52 56.37
CA LEU A 110 3.87 4.53 55.60
C LEU A 110 4.60 5.87 55.69
N PHE A 111 3.85 6.97 55.85
CA PHE A 111 4.38 8.33 55.84
C PHE A 111 4.45 8.96 57.24
N ALA A 112 4.22 8.18 58.30
CA ALA A 112 4.35 8.63 59.68
C ALA A 112 5.78 9.07 59.99
N GLY A 113 5.95 10.28 60.53
CA GLY A 113 7.27 10.84 60.87
C GLY A 113 8.05 11.43 59.70
N ALA A 114 7.44 11.60 58.52
CA ALA A 114 8.02 12.36 57.42
C ALA A 114 8.10 13.86 57.74
N LEU A 115 9.21 14.51 57.37
CA LEU A 115 9.40 15.97 57.51
C LEU A 115 8.66 16.74 56.43
N SER A 116 8.61 16.19 55.22
CA SER A 116 7.91 16.79 54.08
C SER A 116 7.17 15.71 53.30
N GLN A 117 6.04 16.11 52.73
CA GLN A 117 5.22 15.23 51.91
C GLN A 117 4.72 15.98 50.68
N GLN A 118 4.79 15.31 49.53
CA GLN A 118 4.26 15.81 48.27
C GLN A 118 3.30 14.78 47.69
N ARG A 119 2.09 15.22 47.37
CA ARG A 119 1.08 14.40 46.70
C ARG A 119 0.79 14.98 45.33
N LEU A 120 1.06 14.21 44.29
CA LEU A 120 0.76 14.61 42.91
C LEU A 120 -0.67 14.20 42.55
N PRO A 121 -1.51 15.13 42.07
CA PRO A 121 -2.88 14.81 41.66
C PRO A 121 -2.89 13.93 40.39
N ALA A 122 -3.85 12.99 40.32
CA ALA A 122 -4.02 12.05 39.20
C ALA A 122 -4.13 12.74 37.83
N ALA A 123 -4.67 13.97 37.80
CA ALA A 123 -4.81 14.76 36.58
C ALA A 123 -3.46 15.04 35.89
N LEU A 124 -2.36 15.13 36.63
CA LEU A 124 -1.02 15.36 36.07
C LEU A 124 -0.34 14.07 35.58
N LEU A 125 -0.96 12.91 35.82
CA LEU A 125 -0.40 11.59 35.54
C LEU A 125 -1.18 10.84 34.45
N GLN A 126 -2.07 11.55 33.74
CA GLN A 126 -2.89 10.99 32.65
C GLN A 126 -2.02 10.32 31.58
N GLY A 127 -2.38 9.09 31.20
CA GLY A 127 -1.67 8.29 30.19
C GLY A 127 -0.71 7.22 30.74
N SER A 128 -0.28 7.33 32.00
CA SER A 128 0.67 6.38 32.61
C SER A 128 0.01 5.20 33.36
N GLY A 129 -1.31 5.25 33.55
CA GLY A 129 -2.02 4.31 34.42
C GLY A 129 -1.79 4.54 35.92
N VAL A 130 -1.09 5.60 36.33
CA VAL A 130 -0.88 5.99 37.73
C VAL A 130 -2.10 6.77 38.24
N LEU A 131 -2.68 6.29 39.34
CA LEU A 131 -3.78 6.92 40.06
C LEU A 131 -3.30 7.88 41.14
N LEU A 132 -2.15 7.60 41.76
CA LEU A 132 -1.63 8.39 42.86
C LEU A 132 -0.11 8.27 42.90
N MET A 133 0.56 9.38 43.18
CA MET A 133 1.98 9.39 43.51
C MET A 133 2.18 10.28 44.73
N ARG A 134 2.64 9.68 45.82
CA ARG A 134 2.95 10.36 47.08
C ARG A 134 4.42 10.13 47.40
N SER A 135 5.17 11.18 47.67
CA SER A 135 6.57 11.11 48.10
C SER A 135 6.77 11.84 49.41
N ALA A 136 7.75 11.42 50.18
CA ALA A 136 8.10 12.01 51.46
C ALA A 136 9.59 11.91 51.74
N ALA A 137 10.12 12.90 52.46
CA ALA A 137 11.48 12.88 52.98
C ALA A 137 11.48 12.81 54.51
N PHE A 138 12.43 12.07 55.07
CA PHE A 138 12.54 11.86 56.52
C PHE A 138 13.80 12.52 57.09
N ALA A 139 13.84 12.67 58.42
CA ALA A 139 14.93 13.34 59.12
C ALA A 139 16.31 12.69 58.94
N ASP A 140 16.36 11.39 58.62
CA ASP A 140 17.61 10.67 58.34
C ASP A 140 18.09 10.82 56.89
N GLY A 141 17.38 11.61 56.07
CA GLY A 141 17.67 11.83 54.65
C GLY A 141 17.18 10.72 53.73
N SER A 142 16.39 9.75 54.22
CA SER A 142 15.72 8.78 53.35
C SER A 142 14.49 9.39 52.66
N GLU A 143 14.19 8.90 51.47
CA GLU A 143 13.02 9.29 50.68
C GLU A 143 12.15 8.07 50.41
N LEU A 144 10.85 8.20 50.68
CA LEU A 144 9.86 7.17 50.37
C LEU A 144 8.90 7.69 49.31
N ARG A 145 8.62 6.87 48.31
CA ARG A 145 7.63 7.15 47.29
C ARG A 145 6.69 5.96 47.13
N LEU A 146 5.39 6.26 47.16
CA LEU A 146 4.31 5.34 46.86
C LEU A 146 3.66 5.74 45.55
N ILE A 147 3.63 4.82 44.59
CA ILE A 147 2.98 4.99 43.30
C ILE A 147 1.85 3.95 43.21
N ARG A 148 0.61 4.41 43.12
CA ARG A 148 -0.55 3.53 42.91
C ARG A 148 -0.98 3.54 41.46
N PHE A 149 -1.19 2.37 40.90
CA PHE A 149 -1.63 2.17 39.53
C PHE A 149 -3.10 1.74 39.47
N ALA A 150 -3.69 1.86 38.29
CA ALA A 150 -5.03 1.37 38.01
C ALA A 150 -5.11 -0.16 38.16
N ASP A 151 -4.03 -0.85 37.81
CA ASP A 151 -3.92 -2.31 37.87
C ASP A 151 -2.48 -2.78 38.14
N ALA A 152 -2.34 -4.05 38.57
CA ALA A 152 -1.05 -4.66 38.85
C ALA A 152 -0.13 -4.82 37.62
N PRO A 153 -0.64 -5.14 36.40
CA PRO A 153 0.18 -5.14 35.18
C PRO A 153 0.86 -3.80 34.88
N ALA A 154 0.17 -2.67 35.02
CA ALA A 154 0.74 -1.34 34.85
C ALA A 154 1.88 -1.10 35.86
N ALA A 155 1.64 -1.45 37.13
CA ALA A 155 2.65 -1.35 38.18
C ALA A 155 3.89 -2.22 37.90
N ARG A 156 3.71 -3.45 37.39
CA ARG A 156 4.82 -4.34 36.97
C ARG A 156 5.64 -3.77 35.82
N ARG A 157 4.98 -3.24 34.78
CA ARG A 157 5.68 -2.62 33.64
C ARG A 157 6.54 -1.44 34.11
N TYR A 158 5.99 -0.59 34.96
CA TYR A 158 6.72 0.53 35.52
C TYR A 158 7.85 0.08 36.46
N HIS A 159 7.62 -0.93 37.30
CA HIS A 159 8.65 -1.53 38.16
C HIS A 159 9.84 -2.04 37.33
N ALA A 160 9.59 -2.78 36.24
CA ALA A 160 10.65 -3.29 35.37
C ALA A 160 11.47 -2.15 34.71
N GLN A 161 10.79 -1.07 34.29
CA GLN A 161 11.45 0.11 33.74
C GLN A 161 12.30 0.82 34.81
N LEU A 162 11.76 1.01 36.02
CA LEU A 162 12.46 1.68 37.11
C LEU A 162 13.64 0.86 37.63
N ASP A 163 13.50 -0.46 37.73
CA ASP A 163 14.58 -1.38 38.12
C ASP A 163 15.72 -1.39 37.08
N ALA A 164 15.41 -1.27 35.78
CA ALA A 164 16.42 -1.08 34.74
C ALA A 164 17.15 0.27 34.89
N LEU A 165 16.43 1.35 35.22
CA LEU A 165 17.02 2.67 35.44
C LEU A 165 17.89 2.72 36.71
N LEU A 166 17.41 2.16 37.82
CA LEU A 166 18.13 2.15 39.09
C LEU A 166 19.42 1.33 39.01
N ARG A 167 19.44 0.23 38.25
CA ARG A 167 20.69 -0.50 37.98
C ARG A 167 21.74 0.34 37.23
N ALA A 168 21.32 1.36 36.49
CA ALA A 168 22.21 2.28 35.79
C ALA A 168 22.67 3.48 36.66
N THR A 169 22.16 3.62 37.89
CA THR A 169 22.40 4.81 38.73
C THR A 169 22.99 4.41 40.09
N PRO A 170 24.03 5.10 40.62
CA PRO A 170 24.72 4.70 41.86
C PRO A 170 23.98 5.04 43.16
N LEU A 171 22.64 4.99 43.16
CA LEU A 171 21.82 5.31 44.33
C LEU A 171 21.34 4.02 45.02
N ASP A 172 21.49 3.95 46.35
CA ASP A 172 20.90 2.88 47.15
C ASP A 172 19.38 3.03 47.18
N ALA A 173 18.71 2.26 46.32
CA ALA A 173 17.27 2.25 46.17
C ALA A 173 16.72 0.82 46.31
N ARG A 174 15.53 0.72 46.91
CA ARG A 174 14.79 -0.53 47.04
C ARG A 174 13.38 -0.35 46.52
N LEU A 175 12.99 -1.24 45.60
CA LEU A 175 11.64 -1.31 45.07
C LEU A 175 10.92 -2.51 45.67
N ALA A 176 9.62 -2.37 45.94
CA ALA A 176 8.74 -3.50 46.20
C ALA A 176 7.34 -3.26 45.64
N LEU A 177 6.78 -4.31 45.06
CA LEU A 177 5.47 -4.30 44.44
C LEU A 177 4.43 -5.02 45.31
N TYR A 178 3.30 -4.36 45.55
CA TYR A 178 2.17 -4.84 46.34
C TYR A 178 0.88 -4.73 45.50
N GLY A 179 0.69 -5.70 44.60
CA GLY A 179 -0.43 -5.67 43.66
C GLY A 179 -0.32 -4.49 42.69
N ALA A 180 -1.18 -3.48 42.85
CA ALA A 180 -1.17 -2.26 42.05
C ALA A 180 -0.39 -1.10 42.70
N ASP A 181 0.20 -1.31 43.88
CA ASP A 181 0.97 -0.31 44.61
C ASP A 181 2.47 -0.62 44.47
N LEU A 182 3.26 0.35 44.04
CA LEU A 182 4.72 0.29 43.97
C LEU A 182 5.31 1.20 45.04
N LEU A 183 6.15 0.62 45.90
CA LEU A 183 6.90 1.35 46.91
C LEU A 183 8.36 1.47 46.46
N GLU A 184 8.87 2.69 46.48
CA GLU A 184 10.25 3.04 46.19
C GLU A 184 10.84 3.72 47.44
N LEU A 185 11.87 3.11 48.03
CA LEU A 185 12.63 3.70 49.11
C LEU A 185 14.04 4.01 48.62
N ARG A 186 14.51 5.23 48.86
CA ARG A 186 15.87 5.67 48.56
C ARG A 186 16.56 6.14 49.83
N ALA A 187 17.85 5.85 49.96
CA ALA A 187 18.66 6.35 51.05
C ALA A 187 20.09 6.61 50.59
N ARG A 188 20.86 7.35 51.39
CA ARG A 188 22.29 7.60 51.15
C ARG A 188 23.21 6.42 51.46
N SER A 189 22.68 5.36 52.08
CA SER A 189 23.44 4.17 52.44
C SER A 189 22.51 2.97 52.60
N ALA A 190 23.00 1.78 52.25
CA ALA A 190 22.30 0.52 52.44
C ALA A 190 21.86 0.26 53.90
N ALA A 191 22.63 0.71 54.90
CA ALA A 191 22.27 0.57 56.32
C ALA A 191 21.01 1.37 56.69
N LEU A 192 20.93 2.64 56.24
CA LEU A 192 19.74 3.47 56.44
C LEU A 192 18.55 2.94 55.65
N LEU A 193 18.78 2.49 54.41
CA LEU A 193 17.76 1.85 53.58
C LEU A 193 17.13 0.66 54.31
N GLN A 194 17.96 -0.25 54.85
CA GLN A 194 17.50 -1.45 55.56
C GLN A 194 16.78 -1.10 56.87
N SER A 195 17.33 -0.17 57.66
CA SER A 195 16.70 0.29 58.92
C SER A 195 15.32 0.89 58.67
N ARG A 196 15.20 1.77 57.66
CA ARG A 196 13.92 2.39 57.30
C ARG A 196 12.94 1.35 56.74
N TRP A 197 13.42 0.42 55.91
CA TRP A 197 12.59 -0.65 55.37
C TRP A 197 11.95 -1.51 56.47
N GLN A 198 12.72 -1.84 57.51
CA GLN A 198 12.23 -2.57 58.68
C GLN A 198 11.22 -1.74 59.50
N ALA A 199 11.46 -0.44 59.64
CA ALA A 199 10.56 0.47 60.36
C ALA A 199 9.18 0.64 59.71
N LEU A 200 9.06 0.41 58.39
CA LEU A 200 7.79 0.51 57.66
C LEU A 200 6.80 -0.62 58.00
N ALA A 201 7.22 -1.68 58.70
CA ALA A 201 6.39 -2.82 59.11
C ALA A 201 5.51 -3.36 57.96
N LEU A 202 6.09 -3.42 56.75
CA LEU A 202 5.36 -3.81 55.54
C LEU A 202 4.87 -5.26 55.68
N PRO A 203 3.64 -5.57 55.21
CA PRO A 203 3.20 -6.95 55.14
C PRO A 203 4.18 -7.75 54.28
N ALA A 204 4.39 -9.02 54.61
CA ALA A 204 5.16 -9.90 53.73
C ALA A 204 4.56 -9.79 52.33
N ALA A 205 5.39 -9.42 51.34
CA ALA A 205 4.95 -9.32 49.96
C ALA A 205 4.27 -10.65 49.62
N SER A 206 2.99 -10.61 49.25
CA SER A 206 2.25 -11.84 48.96
C SER A 206 3.09 -12.64 47.97
N PRO A 207 3.43 -13.92 48.27
CA PRO A 207 4.12 -14.75 47.30
C PRO A 207 3.30 -14.68 46.03
N GLU A 208 3.89 -14.16 44.96
CA GLU A 208 3.21 -14.00 43.69
C GLU A 208 2.58 -15.35 43.38
N MET A 209 1.25 -15.46 43.43
CA MET A 209 0.61 -16.59 42.79
C MET A 209 1.09 -16.50 41.35
N PRO A 210 1.85 -17.49 40.84
CA PRO A 210 2.37 -17.44 39.49
C PRO A 210 1.17 -17.16 38.62
N SER A 211 1.19 -15.97 38.00
CA SER A 211 0.13 -15.56 37.11
C SER A 211 -0.02 -16.70 36.14
N ALA A 212 -1.21 -17.33 36.09
CA ALA A 212 -1.47 -18.40 35.13
C ALA A 212 -0.90 -17.93 33.80
N PRO A 213 0.06 -18.68 33.20
CA PRO A 213 0.85 -18.16 32.09
C PRO A 213 -0.12 -17.63 31.06
N ASP A 214 -0.07 -16.30 30.84
CA ASP A 214 -0.92 -15.68 29.84
C ASP A 214 -0.70 -16.46 28.56
N ALA A 215 -1.76 -17.10 28.06
CA ALA A 215 -1.65 -17.93 26.87
C ALA A 215 -0.96 -17.09 25.79
N PRO A 216 0.14 -17.59 25.18
CA PRO A 216 0.94 -16.77 24.29
C PRO A 216 0.03 -16.20 23.21
N PRO A 217 0.14 -14.89 22.91
CA PRO A 217 -0.69 -14.27 21.90
C PRO A 217 -0.53 -15.05 20.60
N ARG A 218 -1.65 -15.47 20.01
CA ARG A 218 -1.60 -16.20 18.73
C ARG A 218 -0.92 -15.31 17.70
N PRO A 219 0.04 -15.85 16.91
CA PRO A 219 0.81 -15.04 15.97
C PRO A 219 -0.11 -14.42 14.91
N PHE A 220 -0.03 -13.09 14.75
CA PHE A 220 -0.85 -12.34 13.79
C PHE A 220 -0.31 -12.39 12.34
N TRP A 221 0.97 -12.70 12.18
CA TRP A 221 1.69 -12.58 10.91
C TRP A 221 1.12 -13.44 9.75
N PRO A 222 0.59 -14.67 9.95
CA PRO A 222 0.12 -15.46 8.81
C PRO A 222 -1.10 -14.83 8.13
N LEU A 223 -2.01 -14.24 8.91
CA LEU A 223 -3.14 -13.53 8.34
C LEU A 223 -2.71 -12.22 7.69
N ALA A 224 -1.85 -11.44 8.35
CA ALA A 224 -1.34 -10.19 7.76
C ALA A 224 -0.68 -10.47 6.39
N LEU A 225 0.06 -11.57 6.29
CA LEU A 225 0.66 -12.02 5.04
C LEU A 225 -0.39 -12.47 4.02
N ALA A 226 -1.39 -13.26 4.43
CA ALA A 226 -2.47 -13.69 3.53
C ALA A 226 -3.29 -12.49 3.00
N TYR A 227 -3.59 -11.53 3.88
CA TYR A 227 -4.27 -10.29 3.55
C TYR A 227 -3.45 -9.45 2.57
N LEU A 228 -2.17 -9.22 2.86
CA LEU A 228 -1.26 -8.48 1.99
C LEU A 228 -1.13 -9.16 0.62
N THR A 229 -1.00 -10.49 0.60
CA THR A 229 -0.89 -11.28 -0.64
C THR A 229 -2.16 -11.15 -1.48
N LEU A 230 -3.33 -11.33 -0.86
CA LEU A 230 -4.62 -11.16 -1.55
C LEU A 230 -4.80 -9.73 -2.06
N HIS A 231 -4.36 -8.75 -1.28
CA HIS A 231 -4.42 -7.34 -1.66
C HIS A 231 -3.54 -7.05 -2.88
N ILE A 232 -2.27 -7.47 -2.86
CA ILE A 232 -1.35 -7.33 -4.00
C ILE A 232 -1.91 -8.03 -5.24
N ALA A 233 -2.39 -9.27 -5.10
CA ALA A 233 -2.96 -10.03 -6.21
C ALA A 233 -4.18 -9.31 -6.83
N PHE A 234 -5.09 -8.81 -6.00
CA PHE A 234 -6.26 -8.06 -6.47
C PHE A 234 -5.86 -6.75 -7.12
N ALA A 235 -4.92 -6.01 -6.50
CA ALA A 235 -4.48 -4.72 -6.97
C ALA A 235 -3.77 -4.82 -8.33
N LEU A 236 -2.88 -5.81 -8.51
CA LEU A 236 -2.27 -6.14 -9.79
C LEU A 236 -3.33 -6.56 -10.81
N GLY A 237 -4.23 -7.48 -10.45
CA GLY A 237 -5.33 -7.92 -11.32
C GLY A 237 -6.21 -6.76 -11.78
N PHE A 238 -6.52 -5.82 -10.88
CA PHE A 238 -7.29 -4.62 -11.18
C PHE A 238 -6.52 -3.66 -12.09
N LEU A 239 -5.24 -3.39 -11.85
CA LEU A 239 -4.42 -2.55 -12.73
C LEU A 239 -4.33 -3.13 -14.15
N LEU A 240 -4.09 -4.43 -14.26
CA LEU A 240 -4.02 -5.12 -15.55
C LEU A 240 -5.36 -5.07 -16.27
N TRP A 241 -6.45 -5.34 -15.56
CA TRP A 241 -7.80 -5.24 -16.11
C TRP A 241 -8.13 -3.80 -16.52
N ALA A 242 -7.87 -2.81 -15.66
CA ALA A 242 -8.19 -1.41 -15.87
C ALA A 242 -7.39 -0.85 -17.04
N GLY A 243 -6.07 -1.07 -17.05
CA GLY A 243 -5.20 -0.69 -18.16
C GLY A 243 -5.67 -1.32 -19.46
N THR A 244 -6.01 -2.61 -19.46
CA THR A 244 -6.54 -3.29 -20.65
C THR A 244 -7.91 -2.73 -21.07
N ALA A 245 -8.79 -2.37 -20.14
CA ALA A 245 -10.17 -1.95 -20.43
C ALA A 245 -10.27 -0.50 -20.87
N THR A 246 -9.49 0.40 -20.27
CA THR A 246 -9.51 1.85 -20.54
C THR A 246 -8.74 2.22 -21.81
N THR A 247 -7.87 1.35 -22.29
CA THR A 247 -7.09 1.54 -23.51
C THR A 247 -7.66 0.81 -24.72
N ARG A 248 -8.79 0.09 -24.57
CA ARG A 248 -9.47 -0.50 -25.74
C ARG A 248 -10.13 0.60 -26.55
N LEU A 249 -10.04 0.48 -27.86
CA LEU A 249 -10.83 1.29 -28.77
C LEU A 249 -11.78 0.37 -29.53
N PRO A 250 -13.10 0.64 -29.50
CA PRO A 250 -14.02 -0.07 -30.37
C PRO A 250 -13.72 0.27 -31.84
N PRO A 251 -14.14 -0.58 -32.79
CA PRO A 251 -14.12 -0.22 -34.20
C PRO A 251 -14.99 1.03 -34.44
N VAL A 252 -14.65 1.82 -35.46
CA VAL A 252 -15.42 3.01 -35.82
C VAL A 252 -16.85 2.59 -36.23
N PRO A 253 -17.90 3.20 -35.65
CA PRO A 253 -19.28 2.85 -35.96
C PRO A 253 -19.58 2.95 -37.46
N GLY A 254 -20.26 1.95 -38.02
CA GLY A 254 -20.60 1.91 -39.44
C GLY A 254 -19.54 1.29 -40.35
N HIS A 255 -18.31 1.07 -39.88
CA HIS A 255 -17.28 0.37 -40.65
C HIS A 255 -17.33 -1.14 -40.41
N ALA A 256 -17.59 -1.91 -41.47
CA ALA A 256 -17.50 -3.36 -41.42
C ALA A 256 -16.04 -3.81 -41.32
N ALA A 257 -15.77 -4.79 -40.45
CA ALA A 257 -14.43 -5.37 -40.31
C ALA A 257 -13.96 -5.95 -41.65
N VAL A 258 -12.87 -5.40 -42.18
CA VAL A 258 -12.22 -5.95 -43.37
C VAL A 258 -11.59 -7.31 -43.10
N THR A 259 -11.28 -8.08 -44.14
CA THR A 259 -10.58 -9.37 -43.98
C THR A 259 -9.18 -9.16 -43.36
N PRO A 260 -8.64 -10.16 -42.64
CA PRO A 260 -7.27 -10.10 -42.11
C PRO A 260 -6.21 -9.78 -43.17
N ALA A 261 -6.38 -10.35 -44.37
CA ALA A 261 -5.52 -10.10 -45.51
C ALA A 261 -5.55 -8.62 -45.95
N LEU A 262 -6.74 -8.02 -46.03
CA LEU A 262 -6.87 -6.60 -46.39
C LEU A 262 -6.32 -5.68 -45.31
N LEU A 263 -6.48 -6.02 -44.03
CA LEU A 263 -5.84 -5.28 -42.94
C LEU A 263 -4.30 -5.37 -43.04
N GLY A 264 -3.75 -6.54 -43.36
CA GLY A 264 -2.32 -6.72 -43.64
C GLY A 264 -1.82 -5.87 -44.82
N GLN A 265 -2.58 -5.82 -45.91
CA GLN A 265 -2.28 -4.95 -47.06
C GLN A 265 -2.27 -3.47 -46.67
N ARG A 266 -3.24 -3.03 -45.86
CA ARG A 266 -3.29 -1.66 -45.34
C ARG A 266 -2.11 -1.33 -44.43
N LEU A 267 -1.67 -2.27 -43.58
CA LEU A 267 -0.46 -2.11 -42.76
C LEU A 267 0.78 -1.93 -43.66
N HIS A 268 0.92 -2.71 -44.73
CA HIS A 268 1.99 -2.50 -45.69
C HIS A 268 1.87 -1.18 -46.47
N ALA A 269 0.66 -0.79 -46.84
CA ALA A 269 0.41 0.50 -47.50
C ALA A 269 0.81 1.68 -46.61
N LEU A 270 0.59 1.58 -45.29
CA LEU A 270 1.05 2.58 -44.32
C LEU A 270 2.56 2.80 -44.38
N ALA A 271 3.35 1.73 -44.50
CA ALA A 271 4.81 1.83 -44.62
C ALA A 271 5.28 2.49 -45.92
N ARG A 272 4.42 2.57 -46.95
CA ARG A 272 4.70 3.23 -48.24
C ARG A 272 4.43 4.73 -48.22
N LEU A 273 3.91 5.29 -47.12
CA LEU A 273 3.63 6.72 -46.98
C LEU A 273 4.86 7.59 -46.71
N GLY A 274 6.08 7.03 -46.77
CA GLY A 274 7.31 7.75 -46.45
C GLY A 274 7.52 8.00 -44.95
N LEU A 275 6.67 7.44 -44.10
CA LEU A 275 6.84 7.47 -42.64
C LEU A 275 8.03 6.57 -42.24
N PRO A 276 8.74 6.87 -41.14
CA PRO A 276 9.84 6.05 -40.65
C PRO A 276 9.30 4.78 -39.97
N LEU A 277 8.58 3.94 -40.72
CA LEU A 277 7.96 2.70 -40.27
C LEU A 277 8.53 1.50 -41.04
N GLY A 278 8.84 0.43 -40.31
CA GLY A 278 9.03 -0.90 -40.86
C GLY A 278 7.84 -1.78 -40.52
N VAL A 279 7.22 -2.43 -41.51
CA VAL A 279 6.12 -3.37 -41.28
C VAL A 279 6.52 -4.74 -41.81
N ARG A 280 6.46 -5.75 -40.94
CA ARG A 280 6.76 -7.15 -41.29
C ARG A 280 5.73 -8.10 -40.71
N GLN A 281 5.33 -9.09 -41.48
CA GLN A 281 4.56 -10.21 -40.96
C GLN A 281 5.54 -11.21 -40.32
N GLN A 282 5.28 -11.62 -39.08
CA GLN A 282 6.13 -12.59 -38.37
C GLN A 282 5.57 -14.01 -38.45
N ALA A 283 4.23 -14.14 -38.42
CA ALA A 283 3.52 -15.39 -38.56
C ALA A 283 2.09 -15.11 -39.08
N ASP A 284 1.30 -16.15 -39.32
CA ASP A 284 -0.10 -15.95 -39.69
C ASP A 284 -0.85 -15.17 -38.59
N GLY A 285 -1.51 -14.09 -38.99
CA GLY A 285 -2.18 -13.16 -38.08
C GLY A 285 -1.28 -12.40 -37.09
N LEU A 286 0.05 -12.49 -37.17
CA LEU A 286 0.99 -11.76 -36.30
C LEU A 286 1.89 -10.82 -37.11
N TRP A 287 1.79 -9.54 -36.79
CA TRP A 287 2.52 -8.46 -37.47
C TRP A 287 3.41 -7.73 -36.48
N ARG A 288 4.55 -7.25 -36.95
CA ARG A 288 5.46 -6.39 -36.20
C ARG A 288 5.66 -5.11 -36.98
N VAL A 289 5.37 -3.99 -36.32
CA VAL A 289 5.57 -2.64 -36.84
C VAL A 289 6.66 -1.97 -36.01
N GLU A 290 7.67 -1.40 -36.64
CA GLU A 290 8.84 -0.81 -35.99
C GLU A 290 9.02 0.64 -36.40
N HIS A 291 9.33 1.49 -35.44
CA HIS A 291 9.76 2.87 -35.70
C HIS A 291 11.25 2.86 -36.07
N ARG A 292 11.60 3.43 -37.23
CA ARG A 292 12.95 3.43 -37.81
C ARG A 292 13.75 4.71 -37.53
N GLY A 293 13.14 5.71 -36.92
CA GLY A 293 13.74 7.04 -36.69
C GLY A 293 14.31 7.24 -35.29
N LEU A 294 14.66 6.17 -34.58
CA LEU A 294 15.21 6.24 -33.22
C LEU A 294 16.73 6.28 -33.24
N ALA A 295 17.32 6.83 -32.17
CA ALA A 295 18.76 6.85 -31.98
C ALA A 295 19.36 5.43 -31.91
N GLU A 296 20.65 5.31 -32.19
CA GLU A 296 21.36 4.03 -32.18
C GLU A 296 21.18 3.27 -30.86
N GLY A 297 21.01 1.95 -30.94
CA GLY A 297 20.73 1.10 -29.79
C GLY A 297 19.28 1.17 -29.29
N ARG A 298 18.41 2.01 -29.87
CA ARG A 298 17.00 2.10 -29.48
C ARG A 298 16.08 1.47 -30.53
N SER A 299 15.04 0.80 -30.05
CA SER A 299 13.95 0.33 -30.90
C SER A 299 12.61 0.50 -30.21
N HIS A 300 11.60 0.86 -31.00
CA HIS A 300 10.20 0.86 -30.60
C HIS A 300 9.46 0.02 -31.63
N ALA A 301 8.85 -1.08 -31.17
CA ALA A 301 8.03 -1.93 -32.00
C ALA A 301 6.64 -2.17 -31.40
N ALA A 302 5.64 -2.32 -32.25
CA ALA A 302 4.31 -2.81 -31.91
C ALA A 302 4.11 -4.20 -32.52
N LEU A 303 3.81 -5.19 -31.68
CA LEU A 303 3.34 -6.50 -32.12
C LEU A 303 1.81 -6.50 -32.19
N LEU A 304 1.26 -6.80 -33.35
CA LEU A 304 -0.18 -6.82 -33.63
C LEU A 304 -0.61 -8.26 -33.92
N ARG A 305 -1.45 -8.85 -33.06
CA ARG A 305 -2.04 -10.17 -33.26
C ARG A 305 -3.52 -10.03 -33.61
N LEU A 306 -3.91 -10.47 -34.80
CA LEU A 306 -5.29 -10.41 -35.30
C LEU A 306 -6.09 -11.59 -34.71
N ASP A 307 -7.18 -11.28 -34.02
CA ASP A 307 -8.17 -12.23 -33.51
C ASP A 307 -9.46 -12.06 -34.33
N ALA A 308 -9.55 -12.79 -35.44
CA ALA A 308 -10.65 -12.68 -36.40
C ALA A 308 -12.01 -13.04 -35.79
N THR A 309 -12.04 -14.03 -34.88
CA THR A 309 -13.26 -14.45 -34.19
C THR A 309 -13.83 -13.34 -33.33
N ALA A 310 -12.99 -12.65 -32.56
CA ALA A 310 -13.42 -11.53 -31.72
C ALA A 310 -13.34 -10.16 -32.43
N ARG A 311 -12.99 -10.12 -33.72
CA ARG A 311 -12.83 -8.91 -34.56
C ARG A 311 -12.00 -7.82 -33.89
N ARG A 312 -10.85 -8.21 -33.36
CA ARG A 312 -9.95 -7.31 -32.63
C ARG A 312 -8.48 -7.57 -32.95
N VAL A 313 -7.67 -6.55 -32.79
CA VAL A 313 -6.22 -6.60 -32.89
C VAL A 313 -5.65 -6.43 -31.48
N GLN A 314 -4.95 -7.46 -31.02
CA GLN A 314 -4.23 -7.42 -29.76
C GLN A 314 -2.86 -6.79 -29.98
N VAL A 315 -2.54 -5.77 -29.19
CA VAL A 315 -1.35 -4.95 -29.39
C VAL A 315 -0.43 -5.03 -28.19
N ARG A 316 0.84 -5.31 -28.47
CA ARG A 316 1.90 -5.29 -27.46
C ARG A 316 3.02 -4.37 -27.91
N GLU A 317 3.27 -3.33 -27.15
CA GLU A 317 4.38 -2.40 -27.37
C GLU A 317 5.66 -2.99 -26.78
N LEU A 318 6.75 -2.83 -27.52
CA LEU A 318 8.09 -3.27 -27.16
C LEU A 318 9.03 -2.08 -27.31
N LEU A 319 9.57 -1.63 -26.19
CA LEU A 319 10.61 -0.60 -26.14
C LEU A 319 11.92 -1.29 -25.74
N THR A 320 12.96 -1.08 -26.52
CA THR A 320 14.29 -1.60 -26.22
C THR A 320 15.31 -0.48 -26.29
N ALA A 321 16.15 -0.39 -25.26
CA ALA A 321 17.40 0.34 -25.26
C ALA A 321 18.50 -0.69 -24.99
N ASP A 322 19.22 -1.06 -26.06
CA ASP A 322 20.36 -1.96 -26.03
C ASP A 322 21.62 -1.13 -26.23
N ALA A 323 22.45 -1.05 -25.19
CA ALA A 323 23.70 -0.31 -25.18
C ALA A 323 23.55 1.18 -25.56
N ALA A 324 22.37 1.78 -25.35
CA ALA A 324 22.06 3.16 -25.71
C ALA A 324 22.48 4.16 -24.61
N ALA A 325 22.83 5.38 -25.00
CA ALA A 325 23.04 6.48 -24.05
C ALA A 325 21.68 6.93 -23.44
N PRO A 326 21.62 7.30 -22.15
CA PRO A 326 20.39 7.79 -21.52
C PRO A 326 19.91 9.09 -22.18
N GLN A 327 18.59 9.24 -22.31
CA GLN A 327 17.97 10.44 -22.90
C GLN A 327 17.77 11.57 -21.89
N ASP A 328 17.60 11.23 -20.62
CA ASP A 328 17.34 12.17 -19.53
C ASP A 328 17.90 11.66 -18.19
N GLU A 329 17.77 12.49 -17.16
CA GLU A 329 18.24 12.19 -15.80
C GLU A 329 17.48 11.01 -15.17
N ASP A 330 16.21 10.85 -15.51
CA ASP A 330 15.37 9.75 -15.01
C ASP A 330 15.83 8.41 -15.60
N GLU A 331 16.10 8.34 -16.91
CA GLU A 331 16.67 7.17 -17.59
C GLU A 331 18.12 6.92 -17.17
N ALA A 332 18.86 7.98 -16.84
CA ALA A 332 20.18 7.87 -16.23
C ALA A 332 20.12 7.27 -14.81
N SER A 333 19.06 7.50 -14.03
CA SER A 333 18.88 6.88 -12.71
C SER A 333 18.56 5.38 -12.79
N LEU A 334 18.12 4.92 -13.97
CA LEU A 334 17.75 3.55 -14.28
C LEU A 334 18.94 2.69 -14.77
N ARG A 335 20.16 3.24 -14.72
CA ARG A 335 21.43 2.52 -14.91
C ARG A 335 21.55 1.42 -13.83
N GLY A 336 21.67 0.17 -14.25
CA GLY A 336 22.04 -0.98 -13.39
C GLY A 336 21.19 -1.20 -12.13
N GLY A 337 20.06 -1.89 -12.25
CA GLY A 337 19.37 -2.45 -11.08
C GLY A 337 20.21 -3.53 -10.40
N LEU A 338 20.35 -3.45 -9.07
CA LEU A 338 20.79 -4.45 -8.06
C LEU A 338 21.96 -5.43 -8.33
N CYS A 339 22.52 -5.54 -9.53
CA CYS A 339 23.54 -6.53 -9.91
C CYS A 339 24.91 -5.92 -10.24
N ASP A 340 25.06 -4.59 -10.19
CA ASP A 340 26.25 -3.88 -10.68
C ASP A 340 27.04 -3.17 -9.57
N ALA A 341 27.14 -3.77 -8.38
CA ALA A 341 28.19 -3.39 -7.42
C ALA A 341 29.63 -3.63 -7.96
N ALA A 342 29.77 -4.12 -9.21
CA ALA A 342 31.02 -4.42 -9.92
C ALA A 342 31.33 -3.45 -11.09
N SER A 343 30.55 -2.38 -11.29
CA SER A 343 30.73 -1.47 -12.42
C SER A 343 31.84 -0.45 -12.19
N ASP A 344 33.05 -0.81 -12.62
CA ASP A 344 34.20 0.06 -12.82
C ASP A 344 33.82 1.28 -13.71
N PRO A 345 33.86 2.52 -13.18
CA PRO A 345 33.48 3.73 -13.92
C PRO A 345 34.41 4.03 -15.10
N ALA A 346 35.57 3.37 -15.22
CA ALA A 346 36.46 3.51 -16.36
C ALA A 346 36.00 2.71 -17.60
N ARG A 347 34.95 1.87 -17.49
CA ARG A 347 34.46 1.06 -18.62
C ARG A 347 33.51 1.87 -19.51
N PRO A 348 33.75 1.99 -20.84
CA PRO A 348 32.89 2.74 -21.79
C PRO A 348 31.43 2.27 -21.90
N ARG A 349 31.07 1.19 -21.21
CA ARG A 349 29.72 0.60 -21.20
C ARG A 349 28.97 0.81 -19.88
N ALA A 350 29.61 1.37 -18.85
CA ALA A 350 28.98 1.70 -17.57
C ALA A 350 27.92 2.82 -17.70
N ASP A 351 28.05 3.66 -18.74
CA ASP A 351 27.10 4.75 -19.04
C ASP A 351 25.91 4.33 -19.91
N ARG A 352 25.76 3.04 -20.22
CA ARG A 352 24.76 2.56 -21.18
C ARG A 352 23.55 1.95 -20.49
N VAL A 353 22.36 2.25 -21.02
CA VAL A 353 21.09 1.71 -20.56
C VAL A 353 20.85 0.37 -21.26
N TRP A 354 20.54 -0.66 -20.45
CA TRP A 354 20.14 -1.98 -20.90
C TRP A 354 18.75 -2.27 -20.39
N GLN A 355 17.74 -1.93 -21.17
CA GLN A 355 16.35 -2.15 -20.77
C GLN A 355 15.48 -2.64 -21.92
N ARG A 356 14.76 -3.72 -21.65
CA ARG A 356 13.63 -4.16 -22.46
C ARG A 356 12.36 -3.88 -21.66
N ARG A 357 11.64 -2.82 -22.02
CA ARG A 357 10.36 -2.50 -21.41
C ARG A 357 9.23 -3.00 -22.29
N VAL A 358 8.30 -3.71 -21.66
CA VAL A 358 7.00 -3.99 -22.25
C VAL A 358 6.07 -2.95 -21.67
N GLN A 359 5.52 -2.10 -22.53
CA GLN A 359 4.60 -1.05 -22.13
C GLN A 359 3.24 -1.29 -22.79
N THR A 360 2.21 -0.70 -22.20
CA THR A 360 0.94 -0.48 -22.87
C THR A 360 0.72 1.02 -22.83
N THR A 361 0.94 1.72 -23.94
CA THR A 361 0.68 3.16 -24.01
C THR A 361 -0.80 3.44 -23.86
N LEU A 362 -1.12 4.40 -23.01
CA LEU A 362 -2.39 5.10 -23.07
C LEU A 362 -2.32 6.01 -24.28
N LEU A 363 -3.12 5.74 -25.30
CA LEU A 363 -3.22 6.63 -26.46
C LEU A 363 -3.84 7.96 -26.01
N ASP A 364 -3.22 9.07 -26.41
CA ASP A 364 -3.81 10.39 -26.27
C ASP A 364 -5.05 10.51 -27.17
N PRO A 365 -6.26 10.72 -26.58
CA PRO A 365 -7.49 10.86 -27.36
C PRO A 365 -7.47 12.09 -28.29
N GLU A 366 -6.78 13.17 -27.94
CA GLU A 366 -6.71 14.36 -28.79
C GLU A 366 -5.89 14.08 -30.04
N ARG A 367 -4.72 13.44 -29.86
CA ARG A 367 -3.87 12.97 -30.97
C ARG A 367 -4.59 11.94 -31.86
N LEU A 368 -5.33 11.02 -31.27
CA LEU A 368 -6.14 10.05 -32.03
C LEU A 368 -7.27 10.73 -32.80
N ALA A 369 -7.90 11.77 -32.25
CA ALA A 369 -8.96 12.52 -32.93
C ALA A 369 -8.43 13.46 -34.04
N ALA A 370 -7.19 13.95 -33.88
CA ALA A 370 -6.51 14.75 -34.90
C ALA A 370 -6.08 13.90 -36.12
N LEU A 371 -5.88 12.59 -35.93
CA LEU A 371 -5.54 11.65 -36.99
C LEU A 371 -6.71 11.44 -37.96
N ARG A 372 -6.55 11.93 -39.19
CA ARG A 372 -7.53 11.72 -40.27
C ARG A 372 -6.95 10.79 -41.33
N LEU A 373 -7.29 9.52 -41.22
CA LEU A 373 -6.94 8.51 -42.23
C LEU A 373 -8.04 8.40 -43.28
N LYS A 374 -7.65 8.44 -44.56
CA LYS A 374 -8.51 8.06 -45.67
C LYS A 374 -8.15 6.65 -46.11
N LEU A 375 -9.10 5.73 -45.96
CA LEU A 375 -8.95 4.33 -46.36
C LEU A 375 -9.78 4.07 -47.62
N SER A 376 -9.15 3.61 -48.70
CA SER A 376 -9.85 3.17 -49.92
C SER A 376 -9.30 1.83 -50.36
N ALA A 377 -10.10 0.76 -50.20
CA ALA A 377 -9.66 -0.63 -50.44
C ALA A 377 -8.32 -0.93 -49.70
N ASP A 378 -7.24 -1.12 -50.45
CA ASP A 378 -5.87 -1.42 -49.99
C ASP A 378 -5.01 -0.17 -49.75
N ARG A 379 -5.49 1.02 -50.11
CA ARG A 379 -4.77 2.28 -49.94
C ARG A 379 -5.07 2.94 -48.61
N VAL A 380 -4.03 3.49 -48.02
CA VAL A 380 -4.07 4.33 -46.82
C VAL A 380 -3.49 5.68 -47.21
N ALA A 381 -4.13 6.77 -46.82
CA ALA A 381 -3.60 8.12 -46.98
C ALA A 381 -3.84 8.95 -45.73
N LEU A 382 -2.89 9.81 -45.38
CA LEU A 382 -3.05 10.83 -44.35
C LEU A 382 -3.71 12.06 -44.95
N ALA A 383 -4.69 12.65 -44.26
CA ALA A 383 -5.27 13.90 -44.71
C ALA A 383 -4.23 15.05 -44.62
N PRO A 384 -4.28 16.03 -45.53
CA PRO A 384 -3.44 17.23 -45.44
C PRO A 384 -3.63 17.92 -44.09
N GLY A 385 -2.55 18.38 -43.47
CA GLY A 385 -2.58 19.04 -42.16
C GLY A 385 -2.62 18.10 -40.95
N SER A 386 -2.44 16.79 -41.15
CA SER A 386 -2.18 15.86 -40.05
C SER A 386 -0.78 16.13 -39.48
N ASP A 387 -0.67 17.00 -38.49
CA ASP A 387 0.60 17.25 -37.80
C ASP A 387 0.85 16.15 -36.78
N LEU A 388 1.41 15.05 -37.27
CA LEU A 388 1.89 13.97 -36.43
C LEU A 388 3.38 14.20 -36.24
N GLY A 389 3.77 14.78 -35.11
CA GLY A 389 5.11 14.53 -34.58
C GLY A 389 5.30 13.01 -34.62
N PHE A 390 6.21 12.51 -35.46
CA PHE A 390 6.26 11.07 -35.74
C PHE A 390 7.24 10.38 -34.80
N ASP A 391 6.84 10.31 -33.53
CA ASP A 391 7.52 9.56 -32.47
C ASP A 391 6.85 8.18 -32.26
N GLY A 392 7.22 7.50 -31.19
CA GLY A 392 6.65 6.21 -30.81
C GLY A 392 5.15 6.22 -30.56
N GLU A 393 4.65 7.24 -29.87
CA GLU A 393 3.22 7.37 -29.57
C GLU A 393 2.42 7.74 -30.83
N GLY A 394 3.00 8.54 -31.72
CA GLY A 394 2.46 8.86 -33.03
C GLY A 394 2.28 7.62 -33.89
N MET A 395 3.29 6.72 -33.90
CA MET A 395 3.16 5.41 -34.54
C MET A 395 1.99 4.61 -33.97
N LEU A 396 1.85 4.51 -32.64
CA LEU A 396 0.78 3.71 -32.02
C LEU A 396 -0.60 4.31 -32.25
N SER A 397 -0.71 5.64 -32.22
CA SER A 397 -1.96 6.36 -32.51
C SER A 397 -2.38 6.13 -33.97
N LEU A 398 -1.42 6.19 -34.89
CA LEU A 398 -1.64 5.91 -36.32
C LEU A 398 -2.08 4.46 -36.56
N LEU A 399 -1.44 3.49 -35.91
CA LEU A 399 -1.82 2.08 -35.99
C LEU A 399 -3.22 1.84 -35.39
N ALA A 400 -3.52 2.47 -34.27
CA ALA A 400 -4.82 2.39 -33.64
C ALA A 400 -5.92 2.92 -34.56
N ALA A 401 -5.73 4.12 -35.11
CA ALA A 401 -6.65 4.71 -36.08
C ALA A 401 -6.82 3.79 -37.30
N LEU A 402 -5.74 3.26 -37.86
CA LEU A 402 -5.81 2.34 -39.02
C LEU A 402 -6.65 1.09 -38.71
N VAL A 403 -6.45 0.49 -37.53
CA VAL A 403 -7.17 -0.69 -37.07
C VAL A 403 -8.65 -0.38 -36.87
N THR A 404 -8.98 0.69 -36.13
CA THR A 404 -10.37 1.05 -35.81
C THR A 404 -11.16 1.50 -37.04
N GLU A 405 -10.53 2.27 -37.92
CA GLU A 405 -11.11 2.70 -39.21
C GLU A 405 -11.29 1.53 -40.18
N SER A 406 -10.52 0.44 -40.01
CA SER A 406 -10.69 -0.81 -40.76
C SER A 406 -11.79 -1.71 -40.20
N GLY A 407 -12.56 -1.25 -39.20
CA GLY A 407 -13.65 -1.99 -38.58
C GLY A 407 -13.20 -3.04 -37.56
N TRP A 408 -11.94 -3.00 -37.10
CA TRP A 408 -11.41 -3.89 -36.06
C TRP A 408 -11.31 -3.16 -34.72
N GLY A 409 -11.52 -3.86 -33.61
CA GLY A 409 -11.25 -3.30 -32.27
C GLY A 409 -9.74 -3.25 -31.97
N TRP A 410 -9.28 -2.22 -31.27
CA TRP A 410 -7.93 -2.13 -30.72
C TRP A 410 -7.92 -2.63 -29.27
N GLN A 411 -7.02 -3.56 -28.94
CA GLN A 411 -6.89 -4.10 -27.58
C GLN A 411 -5.43 -4.22 -27.15
N PRO A 412 -4.92 -3.32 -26.29
CA PRO A 412 -3.61 -3.49 -25.69
C PRO A 412 -3.54 -4.74 -24.81
N VAL A 413 -2.41 -5.43 -24.82
CA VAL A 413 -2.15 -6.62 -24.01
C VAL A 413 -0.76 -6.56 -23.39
N PHE A 414 -0.68 -6.90 -22.11
CA PHE A 414 0.59 -7.02 -21.38
C PHE A 414 1.38 -8.27 -21.79
N TRP A 415 0.65 -9.37 -22.07
CA TRP A 415 1.21 -10.62 -22.54
C TRP A 415 0.33 -11.23 -23.63
N PHE A 416 0.95 -11.77 -24.66
CA PHE A 416 0.27 -12.75 -25.49
C PHE A 416 0.14 -14.03 -24.67
N ARG A 417 -1.09 -14.53 -24.50
CA ARG A 417 -1.25 -15.95 -24.14
C ARG A 417 -0.60 -16.75 -25.27
N GLY A 418 0.47 -17.47 -24.94
CA GLY A 418 0.97 -18.54 -25.79
C GLY A 418 -0.19 -19.52 -26.00
N ARG A 419 -0.39 -19.92 -27.25
CA ARG A 419 -1.11 -21.16 -27.52
C ARG A 419 -0.07 -22.25 -27.63
#